data_AF-A0AAE8K9N2-F1
#
_entry.id   AF-A0AAE8K9N2-F1
#
_cell.length_a   1.000
_cell.length_b   1.000
_cell.length_c   1.000
_cell.angle_alpha   90.00
_cell.angle_beta   90.00
_cell.angle_gamma   90.00
#
_symmetry.space_group_name_H-M   'P 1'
#
loop_
_entity.id
_entity.type
_entity.pdbx_description
1 polymer ?
#
loop_
_entity_poly.entity_id
_entity_poly.type
_entity_poly.pdbx_seq_one_letter_code
_entity_poly.pdbx_strand_id
1 'polypeptide(L)'
;MAERFVYIYESSSNSFKKENIKFNWYPGFSVSQKQRSIHSLHKEFKEKFGNLKVLEVSTASEEEFGKECSAFNLQLTLRNGNKYSVESLFQSSKVFKNYGLVNQDLDLDAKAVKRQVRSIEVNDKLIEFDFLGVKFPLLPRTYFYNWLYVNALFQNTELSNFILQYDAFTDINFNPNKSINCQAEACSIFLYLAKNSLLNDSIRSPKKFLELVYRKKDQESISELGEIESETETDIEGEQLTLF
;
A
#
# COMPACT_ATOMS: atom_id res chain seq x y z
N MET A 1 -16.81 -20.88 3.08
CA MET A 1 -16.72 -19.60 2.35
C MET A 1 -15.83 -18.65 3.12
N ALA A 2 -15.26 -17.64 2.46
CA ALA A 2 -14.57 -16.51 3.10
C ALA A 2 -14.93 -15.21 2.39
N GLU A 3 -14.50 -14.10 2.97
CA GLU A 3 -14.69 -12.73 2.48
C GLU A 3 -13.33 -12.05 2.28
N ARG A 4 -13.17 -11.34 1.16
CA ARG A 4 -11.98 -10.54 0.83
C ARG A 4 -12.38 -9.27 0.12
N PHE A 5 -11.59 -8.21 0.36
CA PHE A 5 -11.73 -6.96 -0.38
C PHE A 5 -11.10 -7.12 -1.78
N VAL A 6 -11.85 -6.70 -2.78
CA VAL A 6 -11.35 -6.34 -4.10
C VAL A 6 -11.34 -4.82 -4.19
N TYR A 7 -10.21 -4.24 -4.57
CA TYR A 7 -10.04 -2.80 -4.69
C TYR A 7 -10.21 -2.40 -6.16
N ILE A 8 -11.07 -1.43 -6.45
CA ILE A 8 -11.56 -1.15 -7.81
C ILE A 8 -11.35 0.34 -8.11
N TYR A 9 -10.79 0.65 -9.27
CA TYR A 9 -10.84 1.99 -9.85
C TYR A 9 -12.19 2.19 -10.56
N GLU A 10 -12.90 3.26 -10.22
CA GLU A 10 -14.20 3.57 -10.79
C GLU A 10 -14.10 4.77 -11.73
N SER A 11 -14.03 4.48 -13.04
CA SER A 11 -13.80 5.47 -14.09
C SER A 11 -14.94 6.49 -14.25
N SER A 12 -16.17 6.14 -13.91
CA SER A 12 -17.34 7.03 -13.98
C SER A 12 -17.33 8.13 -12.93
N SER A 13 -16.75 7.87 -11.75
CA SER A 13 -16.64 8.82 -10.64
C SER A 13 -15.23 9.37 -10.44
N ASN A 14 -14.26 8.92 -11.26
CA ASN A 14 -12.84 9.20 -11.11
C ASN A 14 -12.36 8.96 -9.66
N SER A 15 -12.70 7.78 -9.12
CA SER A 15 -12.45 7.43 -7.73
C SER A 15 -11.92 5.99 -7.58
N PHE A 16 -11.68 5.56 -6.35
CA PHE A 16 -11.36 4.17 -6.04
C PHE A 16 -12.16 3.72 -4.82
N LYS A 17 -12.66 2.48 -4.87
CA LYS A 17 -13.47 1.87 -3.81
C LYS A 17 -12.98 0.47 -3.46
N LYS A 18 -13.52 -0.09 -2.38
CA LYS A 18 -13.31 -1.49 -1.99
C LYS A 18 -14.65 -2.21 -1.90
N GLU A 19 -14.70 -3.41 -2.44
CA GLU A 19 -15.89 -4.26 -2.49
C GLU A 19 -15.58 -5.56 -1.76
N ASN A 20 -16.47 -6.00 -0.87
CA ASN A 20 -16.29 -7.27 -0.17
C ASN A 20 -16.94 -8.40 -0.97
N ILE A 21 -16.15 -9.38 -1.39
CA ILE A 21 -16.57 -10.51 -2.21
C ILE A 21 -16.53 -11.79 -1.38
N LYS A 22 -17.66 -12.50 -1.35
CA LYS A 22 -17.79 -13.84 -0.79
C LYS A 22 -17.35 -14.87 -1.82
N PHE A 23 -16.55 -15.85 -1.40
CA PHE A 23 -16.00 -16.87 -2.30
C PHE A 23 -15.64 -18.16 -1.57
N ASN A 24 -15.24 -19.18 -2.32
CA ASN A 24 -14.78 -20.46 -1.78
C ASN A 24 -13.29 -20.39 -1.43
N TRP A 25 -13.01 -20.40 -0.13
CA TRP A 25 -11.65 -20.47 0.40
C TRP A 25 -11.15 -21.90 0.43
N TYR A 26 -9.99 -22.13 -0.17
CA TYR A 26 -9.30 -23.42 -0.13
C TYR A 26 -8.14 -23.31 0.89
N PRO A 27 -8.25 -23.93 2.08
CA PRO A 27 -7.25 -23.76 3.12
C PRO A 27 -5.95 -24.52 2.77
N GLY A 28 -4.82 -23.87 2.99
CA GLY A 28 -3.47 -24.43 2.85
C GLY A 28 -2.43 -23.35 2.55
N PHE A 29 -1.16 -23.68 2.73
CA PHE A 29 -0.04 -22.73 2.57
C PHE A 29 0.64 -22.80 1.20
N SER A 30 0.42 -23.84 0.40
CA SER A 30 1.03 -23.99 -0.93
C SER A 30 0.53 -22.92 -1.90
N VAL A 31 1.38 -22.53 -2.85
CA VAL A 31 1.05 -21.56 -3.89
C VAL A 31 -0.17 -22.03 -4.69
N SER A 32 -0.21 -23.30 -5.10
CA SER A 32 -1.36 -23.91 -5.81
C SER A 32 -2.69 -23.81 -5.07
N GLN A 33 -2.70 -23.95 -3.74
CA GLN A 33 -3.93 -23.87 -2.95
C GLN A 33 -4.39 -22.41 -2.76
N LYS A 34 -3.45 -21.46 -2.68
CA LYS A 34 -3.75 -20.02 -2.74
C LYS A 34 -4.29 -19.62 -4.11
N GLN A 35 -3.70 -20.12 -5.20
CA GLN A 35 -4.16 -19.89 -6.58
C GLN A 35 -5.62 -20.35 -6.77
N ARG A 36 -6.00 -21.54 -6.27
CA ARG A 36 -7.42 -21.95 -6.27
C ARG A 36 -8.35 -20.98 -5.54
N SER A 37 -7.87 -20.36 -4.46
CA SER A 37 -8.63 -19.35 -3.71
C SER A 37 -8.69 -18.01 -4.47
N ILE A 38 -7.62 -17.64 -5.19
CA ILE A 38 -7.59 -16.50 -6.13
C ILE A 38 -8.59 -16.72 -7.27
N HIS A 39 -8.57 -17.89 -7.92
CA HIS A 39 -9.51 -18.26 -8.99
C HIS A 39 -10.96 -18.16 -8.54
N SER A 40 -11.29 -18.66 -7.34
CA SER A 40 -12.64 -18.51 -6.81
C SER A 40 -12.97 -17.05 -6.51
N LEU A 41 -12.08 -16.27 -5.90
CA LEU A 41 -12.33 -14.84 -5.65
C LEU A 41 -12.56 -14.06 -6.95
N HIS A 42 -11.73 -14.30 -7.97
CA HIS A 42 -11.83 -13.65 -9.29
C HIS A 42 -13.06 -14.07 -10.07
N LYS A 43 -13.51 -15.33 -9.93
CA LYS A 43 -14.77 -15.81 -10.52
C LYS A 43 -15.97 -15.04 -9.94
N GLU A 44 -16.12 -15.04 -8.63
CA GLU A 44 -17.26 -14.38 -7.95
C GLU A 44 -17.22 -12.85 -8.17
N PHE A 45 -16.03 -12.25 -8.28
CA PHE A 45 -15.86 -10.85 -8.69
C PHE A 45 -16.36 -10.60 -10.13
N LYS A 46 -15.96 -11.43 -11.10
CA LYS A 46 -16.42 -11.32 -12.51
C LYS A 46 -17.91 -11.57 -12.66
N GLU A 47 -18.50 -12.45 -11.85
CA GLU A 47 -19.96 -12.66 -11.82
C GLU A 47 -20.72 -11.42 -11.31
N LYS A 48 -20.12 -10.63 -10.40
CA LYS A 48 -20.73 -9.38 -9.88
C LYS A 48 -20.44 -8.14 -10.74
N PHE A 49 -19.26 -8.04 -11.36
CA PHE A 49 -18.77 -6.82 -12.06
C PHE A 49 -18.51 -7.00 -13.56
N GLY A 50 -18.77 -8.18 -14.12
CA GLY A 50 -18.63 -8.47 -15.54
C GLY A 50 -17.19 -8.38 -16.03
N ASN A 51 -16.93 -7.45 -16.95
CA ASN A 51 -15.71 -7.40 -17.76
C ASN A 51 -14.53 -6.67 -17.12
N LEU A 52 -14.65 -6.20 -15.87
CA LEU A 52 -13.53 -5.55 -15.16
C LEU A 52 -12.35 -6.51 -15.01
N LYS A 53 -11.17 -6.07 -15.45
CA LYS A 53 -9.93 -6.84 -15.35
C LYS A 53 -9.40 -6.76 -13.94
N VAL A 54 -9.35 -7.92 -13.27
CA VAL A 54 -8.80 -8.06 -11.92
C VAL A 54 -7.41 -8.70 -11.97
N LEU A 55 -6.47 -8.11 -11.23
CA LEU A 55 -5.12 -8.64 -11.02
C LEU A 55 -4.96 -9.11 -9.56
N GLU A 56 -4.43 -10.32 -9.37
CA GLU A 56 -3.86 -10.70 -8.07
C GLU A 56 -2.47 -10.08 -7.94
N VAL A 57 -2.32 -9.23 -6.94
CA VAL A 57 -1.05 -8.63 -6.54
C VAL A 57 -0.61 -9.34 -5.28
N SER A 58 0.13 -10.44 -5.43
CA SER A 58 0.80 -11.15 -4.33
C SER A 58 1.82 -12.17 -4.81
N THR A 59 2.64 -12.68 -3.90
CA THR A 59 3.59 -13.78 -4.19
C THR A 59 2.93 -15.11 -4.58
N ALA A 60 1.59 -15.16 -4.57
CA ALA A 60 0.80 -16.30 -5.05
C ALA A 60 0.10 -16.02 -6.39
N SER A 61 0.31 -14.85 -7.00
CA SER A 61 -0.22 -14.55 -8.35
C SER A 61 0.31 -15.52 -9.39
N GLU A 62 -0.46 -15.74 -10.45
CA GLU A 62 0.00 -16.48 -11.64
C GLU A 62 0.73 -15.55 -12.62
N GLU A 63 0.35 -14.28 -12.67
CA GLU A 63 1.02 -13.24 -13.45
C GLU A 63 2.37 -12.86 -12.80
N GLU A 64 3.45 -12.86 -13.57
CA GLU A 64 4.79 -12.58 -13.01
C GLU A 64 4.89 -11.15 -12.46
N PHE A 65 4.43 -10.15 -13.21
CA PHE A 65 4.34 -8.77 -12.71
C PHE A 65 3.37 -8.63 -11.52
N GLY A 66 2.39 -9.52 -11.35
CA GLY A 66 1.56 -9.61 -10.15
C GLY A 66 2.34 -10.08 -8.90
N LYS A 67 3.37 -10.91 -9.09
CA LYS A 67 4.33 -11.29 -8.03
C LYS A 67 5.35 -10.20 -7.78
N GLU A 68 5.88 -9.57 -8.83
CA GLU A 68 6.84 -8.47 -8.72
C GLU A 68 6.24 -7.25 -8.00
N CYS A 69 4.97 -6.94 -8.26
CA CYS A 69 4.25 -5.90 -7.51
C CYS A 69 4.03 -6.24 -6.02
N SER A 70 4.28 -7.47 -5.55
CA SER A 70 4.12 -7.76 -4.12
C SER A 70 5.09 -6.95 -3.26
N ALA A 71 4.69 -6.50 -2.07
CA ALA A 71 5.51 -5.60 -1.25
C ALA A 71 6.88 -6.17 -0.83
N PHE A 72 7.05 -7.50 -0.87
CA PHE A 72 8.34 -8.16 -0.65
C PHE A 72 9.30 -8.09 -1.85
N ASN A 73 8.76 -7.93 -3.06
CA ASN A 73 9.50 -7.95 -4.31
C ASN A 73 9.66 -6.54 -4.91
N LEU A 74 8.59 -5.73 -4.90
CA LEU A 74 8.54 -4.38 -5.48
C LEU A 74 9.65 -3.52 -4.88
N GLN A 75 10.64 -3.21 -5.71
CA GLN A 75 11.83 -2.46 -5.32
C GLN A 75 11.57 -0.96 -5.40
N LEU A 76 12.19 -0.22 -4.48
CA LEU A 76 12.39 1.21 -4.60
C LEU A 76 13.89 1.48 -4.45
N THR A 77 14.41 2.33 -5.33
CA THR A 77 15.81 2.78 -5.37
C THR A 77 15.91 4.09 -4.61
N LEU A 78 16.79 4.14 -3.62
CA LEU A 78 17.13 5.37 -2.89
C LEU A 78 18.26 6.12 -3.59
N ARG A 79 18.50 7.37 -3.16
CA ARG A 79 19.50 8.30 -3.73
C ARG A 79 20.94 7.81 -3.71
N ASN A 80 21.27 6.89 -2.80
CA ASN A 80 22.57 6.23 -2.75
C ASN A 80 22.72 5.13 -3.83
N GLY A 81 21.70 4.89 -4.66
CA GLY A 81 21.66 3.86 -5.69
C GLY A 81 21.21 2.48 -5.19
N ASN A 82 21.08 2.29 -3.88
CA ASN A 82 20.68 1.01 -3.30
C ASN A 82 19.18 0.77 -3.49
N LYS A 83 18.81 -0.50 -3.70
CA LYS A 83 17.44 -0.94 -3.91
C LYS A 83 16.95 -1.76 -2.72
N TYR A 84 15.75 -1.45 -2.26
CA TYR A 84 15.10 -2.11 -1.13
C TYR A 84 13.64 -2.37 -1.48
N SER A 85 13.07 -3.47 -0.98
CA SER A 85 11.64 -3.71 -1.19
C SER A 85 10.77 -2.83 -0.30
N VAL A 86 9.55 -2.53 -0.75
CA VAL A 86 8.57 -1.74 0.00
C VAL A 86 8.35 -2.28 1.42
N GLU A 87 8.33 -3.59 1.62
CA GLU A 87 8.24 -4.21 2.94
C GLU A 87 9.46 -3.89 3.81
N SER A 88 10.69 -3.93 3.27
CA SER A 88 11.88 -3.60 4.07
C SER A 88 11.89 -2.14 4.51
N LEU A 89 11.59 -1.23 3.57
CA LEU A 89 11.47 0.21 3.85
C LEU A 89 10.33 0.51 4.83
N PHE A 90 9.16 -0.12 4.67
CA PHE A 90 8.03 0.08 5.59
C PHE A 90 8.33 -0.39 7.02
N GLN A 91 9.06 -1.50 7.19
CA GLN A 91 9.39 -2.04 8.51
C GLN A 91 10.53 -1.27 9.20
N SER A 92 11.57 -0.86 8.45
CA SER A 92 12.68 -0.06 8.98
C SER A 92 12.27 1.36 9.39
N SER A 93 11.30 1.95 8.70
CA SER A 93 10.77 3.30 8.98
C SER A 93 9.90 3.39 10.24
N LYS A 94 9.70 2.31 11.00
CA LYS A 94 8.85 2.33 12.19
C LYS A 94 9.59 2.93 13.38
N VAL A 95 8.91 3.82 14.12
CA VAL A 95 9.42 4.39 15.37
C VAL A 95 8.56 3.92 16.54
N PHE A 96 9.19 3.26 17.50
CA PHE A 96 8.57 2.73 18.70
C PHE A 96 8.93 3.58 19.93
N LYS A 97 8.05 3.62 20.93
CA LYS A 97 8.15 4.54 22.07
C LYS A 97 9.45 4.39 22.88
N ASN A 98 9.92 3.16 23.11
CA ASN A 98 11.08 2.88 23.94
C ASN A 98 12.30 2.45 23.10
N TYR A 99 12.09 1.72 22.00
CA TYR A 99 13.15 1.27 21.09
C TYR A 99 13.65 2.39 20.15
N GLY A 100 12.80 3.37 19.82
CA GLY A 100 13.10 4.38 18.80
C GLY A 100 12.88 3.86 17.37
N LEU A 101 13.61 4.43 16.41
CA LEU A 101 13.59 4.02 15.00
C LEU A 101 14.19 2.61 14.83
N VAL A 102 13.50 1.74 14.09
CA VAL A 102 13.84 0.29 13.99
C VAL A 102 15.26 0.02 13.50
N ASN A 103 15.68 0.61 12.38
CA ASN A 103 17.07 0.52 11.93
C ASN A 103 17.38 1.54 10.83
N GLN A 104 18.59 2.09 10.85
CA GLN A 104 19.14 2.92 9.76
C GLN A 104 19.95 2.09 8.75
N ASP A 105 20.43 0.91 9.16
CA ASP A 105 21.16 -0.02 8.29
C ASP A 105 20.18 -0.90 7.49
N LEU A 106 19.96 -0.52 6.23
CA LEU A 106 18.96 -1.14 5.34
C LEU A 106 19.42 -2.49 4.72
N ASP A 107 20.59 -3.01 5.08
CA ASP A 107 21.25 -4.16 4.43
C ASP A 107 20.63 -5.55 4.75
N LEU A 108 19.50 -5.58 5.45
CA LEU A 108 18.79 -6.80 5.81
C LEU A 108 17.66 -7.13 4.81
N ASP A 109 17.49 -8.44 4.53
CA ASP A 109 16.34 -8.89 3.73
C ASP A 109 15.00 -8.62 4.44
N ALA A 110 13.94 -8.40 3.66
CA ALA A 110 12.63 -8.00 4.18
C ALA A 110 12.01 -9.00 5.18
N LYS A 111 12.36 -10.29 5.13
CA LYS A 111 11.88 -11.29 6.11
C LYS A 111 12.65 -11.17 7.43
N ALA A 112 13.96 -10.89 7.37
CA ALA A 112 14.78 -10.63 8.54
C ALA A 112 14.29 -9.37 9.29
N VAL A 113 14.12 -8.24 8.59
CA VAL A 113 13.59 -6.99 9.18
C VAL A 113 12.21 -7.22 9.79
N LYS A 114 11.28 -7.84 9.06
CA LYS A 114 9.92 -8.15 9.55
C LYS A 114 9.91 -9.05 10.79
N ARG A 115 10.90 -9.95 10.94
CA ARG A 115 11.05 -10.78 12.15
C ARG A 115 11.58 -9.97 13.34
N GLN A 116 12.55 -9.09 13.13
CA GLN A 116 13.06 -8.18 14.16
C GLN A 116 11.95 -7.26 14.67
N VAL A 117 11.24 -6.57 13.76
CA VAL A 117 10.15 -5.65 14.14
C VAL A 117 9.07 -6.35 14.95
N ARG A 118 8.66 -7.56 14.56
CA ARG A 118 7.69 -8.35 15.34
C ARG A 118 8.13 -8.63 16.77
N SER A 119 9.43 -8.72 17.06
CA SER A 119 9.92 -8.91 18.43
C SER A 119 9.83 -7.63 19.27
N ILE A 120 9.92 -6.47 18.64
CA ILE A 120 9.76 -5.14 19.25
C ILE A 120 8.27 -4.86 19.49
N GLU A 121 7.41 -5.12 18.50
CA GLU A 121 5.94 -4.93 18.55
C GLU A 121 5.23 -5.67 19.70
N VAL A 122 5.83 -6.72 20.28
CA VAL A 122 5.27 -7.47 21.42
C VAL A 122 5.33 -6.65 22.72
N ASN A 123 6.36 -5.81 22.89
CA ASN A 123 6.65 -5.13 24.15
C ASN A 123 6.68 -3.59 24.03
N ASP A 124 6.50 -3.05 22.83
CA ASP A 124 6.59 -1.61 22.58
C ASP A 124 5.47 -1.09 21.65
N LYS A 125 5.16 0.19 21.79
CA LYS A 125 4.09 0.88 21.06
C LYS A 125 4.69 1.66 19.89
N LEU A 126 4.24 1.38 18.66
CA LEU A 126 4.49 2.22 17.50
C LEU A 126 3.89 3.63 17.74
N ILE A 127 4.68 4.68 17.51
CA ILE A 127 4.28 6.08 17.77
C ILE A 127 4.26 6.95 16.51
N GLU A 128 5.14 6.70 15.54
CA GLU A 128 5.18 7.36 14.24
C GLU A 128 5.87 6.45 13.20
N PHE A 129 5.91 6.88 11.95
CA PHE A 129 6.92 6.40 11.00
C PHE A 129 7.87 7.54 10.66
N ASP A 130 9.15 7.24 10.48
CA ASP A 130 10.18 8.16 10.02
C ASP A 130 10.88 7.51 8.83
N PHE A 131 10.73 8.13 7.65
CA PHE A 131 11.37 7.69 6.42
C PHE A 131 12.41 8.73 6.00
N LEU A 132 13.68 8.44 6.32
CA LEU A 132 14.84 9.29 5.98
C LEU A 132 14.72 10.73 6.51
N GLY A 133 14.17 10.91 7.72
CA GLY A 133 13.92 12.19 8.36
C GLY A 133 12.52 12.76 8.11
N VAL A 134 11.77 12.24 7.14
CA VAL A 134 10.39 12.65 6.88
C VAL A 134 9.43 11.82 7.72
N LYS A 135 8.77 12.49 8.67
CA LYS A 135 7.84 11.90 9.62
C LYS A 135 6.43 11.74 9.04
N PHE A 136 5.80 10.61 9.33
CA PHE A 136 4.42 10.29 8.96
C PHE A 136 3.59 9.93 10.21
N PRO A 137 2.37 10.48 10.35
CA PRO A 137 1.45 10.12 11.42
C PRO A 137 0.90 8.70 11.25
N LEU A 138 0.45 8.10 12.36
CA LEU A 138 -0.19 6.78 12.37
C LEU A 138 -1.63 6.77 11.82
N LEU A 139 -2.19 7.94 11.52
CA LEU A 139 -3.52 8.14 10.94
C LEU A 139 -3.41 9.08 9.72
N PRO A 140 -4.04 8.76 8.58
CA PRO A 140 -4.76 7.52 8.26
C PRO A 140 -3.86 6.29 8.25
N ARG A 141 -4.35 5.13 8.72
CA ARG A 141 -3.48 3.99 9.07
C ARG A 141 -2.70 3.37 7.90
N THR A 142 -3.18 3.52 6.67
CA THR A 142 -2.50 3.01 5.45
C THR A 142 -1.67 4.08 4.72
N TYR A 143 -1.67 5.33 5.19
CA TYR A 143 -1.12 6.49 4.48
C TYR A 143 0.36 6.33 4.10
N PHE A 144 1.24 6.13 5.08
CA PHE A 144 2.68 5.97 4.82
C PHE A 144 2.96 4.78 3.88
N TYR A 145 2.31 3.64 4.11
CA TYR A 145 2.46 2.44 3.27
C TYR A 145 2.01 2.67 1.83
N ASN A 146 0.84 3.28 1.63
CA ASN A 146 0.32 3.55 0.30
C ASN A 146 1.16 4.60 -0.43
N TRP A 147 1.65 5.65 0.26
CA TRP A 147 2.56 6.63 -0.32
C TRP A 147 3.88 5.96 -0.78
N LEU A 148 4.51 5.18 0.10
CA LEU A 148 5.75 4.47 -0.19
C LEU A 148 5.60 3.50 -1.38
N TYR A 149 4.51 2.73 -1.39
CA TYR A 149 4.21 1.75 -2.44
C TYR A 149 3.91 2.43 -3.79
N VAL A 150 3.16 3.55 -3.79
CA VAL A 150 2.88 4.32 -5.02
C VAL A 150 4.16 4.93 -5.61
N ASN A 151 5.08 5.43 -4.77
CA ASN A 151 6.40 5.88 -5.23
C ASN A 151 7.21 4.72 -5.84
N ALA A 152 7.17 3.54 -5.22
CA ALA A 152 7.85 2.36 -5.74
C ALA A 152 7.28 1.92 -7.10
N LEU A 153 5.96 1.88 -7.26
CA LEU A 153 5.35 1.63 -8.59
C LEU A 153 5.78 2.68 -9.61
N PHE A 154 5.72 3.97 -9.27
CA PHE A 154 6.06 5.06 -10.18
C PHE A 154 7.49 4.96 -10.72
N GLN A 155 8.46 4.58 -9.88
CA GLN A 155 9.85 4.40 -10.29
C GLN A 155 10.04 3.17 -11.22
N ASN A 156 9.16 2.17 -11.15
CA ASN A 156 9.20 0.97 -12.00
C ASN A 156 8.21 1.10 -13.16
N THR A 157 8.62 1.79 -14.23
CA THR A 157 7.74 2.14 -15.37
C THR A 157 7.08 0.93 -16.04
N GLU A 158 7.75 -0.22 -16.11
CA GLU A 158 7.18 -1.46 -16.66
C GLU A 158 6.01 -1.99 -15.81
N LEU A 159 6.21 -2.10 -14.49
CA LEU A 159 5.15 -2.47 -13.54
C LEU A 159 4.02 -1.44 -13.52
N SER A 160 4.33 -0.14 -13.58
CA SER A 160 3.33 0.92 -13.75
C SER A 160 2.46 0.69 -14.99
N ASN A 161 3.07 0.44 -16.15
CA ASN A 161 2.37 0.18 -17.40
C ASN A 161 1.56 -1.12 -17.38
N PHE A 162 1.99 -2.12 -16.60
CA PHE A 162 1.20 -3.32 -16.34
C PHE A 162 -0.04 -3.03 -15.49
N ILE A 163 0.13 -2.35 -14.34
CA ILE A 163 -0.97 -1.95 -13.44
C ILE A 163 -2.03 -1.10 -14.17
N LEU A 164 -1.63 -0.23 -15.11
CA LEU A 164 -2.52 0.62 -15.90
C LEU A 164 -3.49 -0.13 -16.85
N GLN A 165 -3.29 -1.43 -17.06
CA GLN A 165 -4.12 -2.29 -17.93
C GLN A 165 -5.26 -3.01 -17.20
N TYR A 166 -5.32 -2.90 -15.87
CA TYR A 166 -6.33 -3.52 -15.01
C TYR A 166 -7.27 -2.46 -14.42
N ASP A 167 -8.43 -2.92 -13.93
CA ASP A 167 -9.46 -2.09 -13.30
C ASP A 167 -9.58 -2.38 -11.79
N ALA A 168 -9.17 -3.57 -11.36
CA ALA A 168 -9.31 -4.05 -9.99
C ALA A 168 -8.11 -4.89 -9.51
N PHE A 169 -7.90 -4.93 -8.20
CA PHE A 169 -6.76 -5.59 -7.56
C PHE A 169 -7.18 -6.42 -6.34
N THR A 170 -6.51 -7.56 -6.13
CA THR A 170 -6.66 -8.44 -4.96
C THR A 170 -5.32 -8.80 -4.33
N ASP A 171 -5.33 -9.09 -3.04
CA ASP A 171 -4.23 -9.78 -2.35
C ASP A 171 -4.85 -10.89 -1.48
N ILE A 172 -4.64 -12.14 -1.88
CA ILE A 172 -5.21 -13.31 -1.21
C ILE A 172 -4.64 -13.51 0.22
N ASN A 173 -3.44 -12.97 0.48
CA ASN A 173 -2.77 -13.06 1.77
C ASN A 173 -3.23 -11.96 2.74
N PHE A 174 -3.80 -10.87 2.22
CA PHE A 174 -4.39 -9.83 3.05
C PHE A 174 -5.55 -10.39 3.88
N ASN A 175 -5.60 -10.01 5.15
CA ASN A 175 -6.70 -10.33 6.05
C ASN A 175 -6.93 -9.10 6.95
N PRO A 176 -8.04 -8.37 6.81
CA PRO A 176 -8.28 -7.13 7.55
C PRO A 176 -8.36 -7.33 9.07
N ASN A 177 -8.59 -8.56 9.54
CA ASN A 177 -8.59 -8.89 10.97
C ASN A 177 -7.18 -9.13 11.53
N LYS A 178 -6.12 -9.06 10.70
CA LYS A 178 -4.72 -9.35 11.07
C LYS A 178 -3.69 -8.36 10.50
N SER A 179 -4.03 -7.65 9.43
CA SER A 179 -3.20 -6.62 8.80
C SER A 179 -4.05 -5.42 8.43
N ILE A 180 -3.44 -4.25 8.49
CA ILE A 180 -4.05 -2.98 8.08
C ILE A 180 -3.71 -2.68 6.62
N ASN A 181 -2.43 -2.85 6.26
CA ASN A 181 -1.90 -2.51 4.94
C ASN A 181 -2.19 -3.61 3.92
N CYS A 182 -2.56 -3.19 2.71
CA CYS A 182 -2.93 -4.05 1.59
C CYS A 182 -2.32 -3.49 0.29
N GLN A 183 -1.47 -4.27 -0.37
CA GLN A 183 -0.84 -3.92 -1.64
C GLN A 183 -1.85 -3.72 -2.78
N ALA A 184 -2.99 -4.41 -2.75
CA ALA A 184 -4.09 -4.18 -3.69
C ALA A 184 -4.77 -2.80 -3.49
N GLU A 185 -4.82 -2.28 -2.26
CA GLU A 185 -5.30 -0.91 -2.01
C GLU A 185 -4.36 0.09 -2.69
N ALA A 186 -3.05 -0.06 -2.47
CA ALA A 186 -2.03 0.80 -3.05
C ALA A 186 -2.02 0.78 -4.59
N CYS A 187 -2.23 -0.38 -5.23
CA CYS A 187 -2.42 -0.47 -6.68
C CYS A 187 -3.66 0.29 -7.18
N SER A 188 -4.80 0.22 -6.47
CA SER A 188 -5.99 0.99 -6.84
C SER A 188 -5.80 2.51 -6.68
N ILE A 189 -5.02 2.93 -5.68
CA ILE A 189 -4.64 4.33 -5.47
C ILE A 189 -3.68 4.81 -6.55
N PHE A 190 -2.67 4.01 -6.92
CA PHE A 190 -1.78 4.30 -8.05
C PHE A 190 -2.60 4.52 -9.33
N LEU A 191 -3.52 3.59 -9.64
CA LEU A 191 -4.37 3.66 -10.82
C LEU A 191 -5.25 4.92 -10.82
N TYR A 192 -5.87 5.26 -9.68
CA TYR A 192 -6.62 6.51 -9.49
C TYR A 192 -5.76 7.75 -9.79
N LEU A 193 -4.60 7.86 -9.14
CA LEU A 193 -3.70 9.01 -9.31
C LEU A 193 -3.20 9.12 -10.75
N ALA A 194 -2.92 7.99 -11.41
CA ALA A 194 -2.40 7.96 -12.77
C ALA A 194 -3.46 8.38 -13.79
N LYS A 195 -4.65 7.78 -13.76
CA LYS A 195 -5.75 8.08 -14.72
C LYS A 195 -6.28 9.52 -14.57
N ASN A 196 -6.07 10.14 -13.41
CA ASN A 196 -6.45 11.54 -13.12
C ASN A 196 -5.32 12.56 -13.30
N SER A 197 -4.15 12.16 -13.81
CA SER A 197 -2.96 13.03 -13.96
C SER A 197 -2.43 13.64 -12.65
N LEU A 198 -2.71 13.00 -11.51
CA LEU A 198 -2.33 13.44 -10.16
C LEU A 198 -1.02 12.82 -9.63
N LEU A 199 -0.42 11.88 -10.37
CA LEU A 199 0.79 11.17 -9.92
C LEU A 199 1.94 12.12 -9.57
N ASN A 200 2.32 13.03 -10.49
CA ASN A 200 3.49 13.90 -10.30
C ASN A 200 3.39 14.76 -9.03
N ASP A 201 2.21 15.29 -8.71
CA ASP A 201 2.00 16.12 -7.53
C ASP A 201 1.99 15.30 -6.24
N SER A 202 1.38 14.10 -6.29
CA SER A 202 1.19 13.23 -5.13
C SER A 202 2.46 12.48 -4.69
N ILE A 203 3.32 12.05 -5.62
CA ILE A 203 4.59 11.39 -5.26
C ILE A 203 5.57 12.37 -4.61
N ARG A 204 5.60 13.63 -5.10
CA ARG A 204 6.53 14.68 -4.68
C ARG A 204 6.22 15.31 -3.32
N SER A 205 5.04 15.08 -2.75
CA SER A 205 4.67 15.63 -1.44
C SER A 205 3.73 14.68 -0.69
N PRO A 206 4.04 14.27 0.56
CA PRO A 206 3.25 13.28 1.27
C PRO A 206 1.98 13.98 1.77
N LYS A 207 2.09 15.25 2.18
CA LYS A 207 0.97 16.18 2.40
C LYS A 207 0.04 16.17 1.20
N LYS A 208 0.55 16.31 -0.03
CA LYS A 208 -0.31 16.30 -1.23
C LYS A 208 -0.95 14.94 -1.51
N PHE A 209 -0.22 13.85 -1.31
CA PHE A 209 -0.78 12.50 -1.36
C PHE A 209 -1.93 12.31 -0.35
N LEU A 210 -1.73 12.75 0.90
CA LEU A 210 -2.73 12.69 1.97
C LEU A 210 -4.01 13.44 1.59
N GLU A 211 -3.86 14.66 1.05
CA GLU A 211 -4.98 15.45 0.53
C GLU A 211 -5.76 14.73 -0.58
N LEU A 212 -5.06 14.22 -1.59
CA LEU A 212 -5.69 13.66 -2.79
C LEU A 212 -6.32 12.28 -2.56
N VAL A 213 -5.77 11.48 -1.65
CA VAL A 213 -6.13 10.07 -1.44
C VAL A 213 -7.08 9.86 -0.26
N TYR A 214 -6.98 10.69 0.79
CA TYR A 214 -7.75 10.49 2.03
C TYR A 214 -8.79 11.59 2.27
N ARG A 215 -8.45 12.86 2.06
CA ARG A 215 -9.30 14.03 2.41
C ARG A 215 -10.63 14.11 1.63
N LYS A 216 -10.75 13.41 0.50
CA LYS A 216 -12.01 13.27 -0.26
C LYS A 216 -13.04 12.34 0.37
N LYS A 217 -12.68 11.52 1.36
CA LYS A 217 -13.62 10.58 2.02
C LYS A 217 -14.41 11.20 3.17
N ASP A 218 -13.99 12.36 3.66
CA ASP A 218 -14.53 12.93 4.90
C ASP A 218 -15.85 13.73 4.70
N GLN A 219 -16.29 13.97 3.45
CA GLN A 219 -17.59 14.64 3.20
C GLN A 219 -18.83 13.78 3.47
N GLU A 220 -18.68 12.47 3.71
CA GLU A 220 -19.78 11.59 4.16
C GLU A 220 -19.68 11.20 5.65
N SER A 221 -18.68 11.68 6.41
CA SER A 221 -18.49 11.28 7.82
C SER A 221 -17.84 12.31 8.75
N ILE A 222 -17.94 13.62 8.49
CA ILE A 222 -17.69 14.63 9.53
C ILE A 222 -18.98 14.92 10.28
N SER A 223 -19.26 14.08 11.27
CA SER A 223 -20.17 14.41 12.37
C SER A 223 -19.73 13.79 13.69
N GLU A 224 -18.41 13.78 13.98
CA GLU A 224 -17.87 13.59 15.32
C GLU A 224 -16.38 13.96 15.36
N LEU A 225 -16.01 14.86 16.28
CA LEU A 225 -14.63 15.27 16.64
C LEU A 225 -13.86 15.97 15.50
N GLY A 226 -13.33 17.17 15.65
CA GLY A 226 -13.03 17.99 16.83
C GLY A 226 -11.81 18.83 16.45
N GLU A 227 -11.79 20.11 16.83
CA GLU A 227 -10.79 21.07 16.33
C GLU A 227 -9.35 20.61 16.61
N ILE A 228 -8.49 20.64 15.57
CA ILE A 228 -7.04 20.52 15.74
C ILE A 228 -6.46 21.89 15.42
N GLU A 229 -5.85 22.49 16.44
CA GLU A 229 -5.22 23.80 16.39
C GLU A 229 -4.09 23.83 15.35
N SER A 230 -3.99 24.96 14.66
CA SER A 230 -2.89 25.28 13.75
C SER A 230 -1.66 25.68 14.55
N GLU A 231 -0.51 25.02 14.35
CA GLU A 231 0.77 25.69 14.61
C GLU A 231 1.96 25.11 13.83
N THR A 232 2.89 26.01 13.50
CA THR A 232 4.21 25.82 12.87
C THR A 232 4.24 25.31 11.41
N GLU A 233 4.25 26.28 10.50
CA GLU A 233 4.79 26.10 9.14
C GLU A 233 6.29 25.81 9.19
N THR A 234 6.69 24.71 8.55
CA THR A 234 8.01 24.59 7.92
C THR A 234 7.78 24.19 6.47
N ASP A 235 8.39 24.94 5.55
CA ASP A 235 8.25 24.77 4.10
C ASP A 235 9.04 23.56 3.60
N ILE A 236 8.41 22.38 3.65
CA ILE A 236 8.94 21.13 3.08
C ILE A 236 8.49 20.96 1.61
N GLU A 237 8.49 22.04 0.81
CA GLU A 237 8.25 21.95 -0.63
C GLU A 237 9.55 21.68 -1.43
N GLY A 238 10.72 21.93 -0.84
CA GLY A 238 12.02 21.76 -1.50
C GLY A 238 12.73 20.41 -1.28
N GLU A 239 12.53 19.75 -0.13
CA GLU A 239 13.41 18.65 0.31
C GLU A 239 13.06 17.25 -0.20
N GLN A 240 11.97 17.09 -0.97
CA GLN A 240 11.46 15.76 -1.34
C GLN A 240 11.84 15.25 -2.74
N LEU A 241 12.35 16.14 -3.59
CA LEU A 241 12.90 15.79 -4.90
C LEU A 241 14.24 15.01 -4.96
N THR A 242 14.96 14.57 -3.91
CA THR A 242 15.01 14.92 -2.48
C THR A 242 15.20 13.66 -1.61
N LEU A 243 14.34 12.66 -1.81
CA LEU A 243 14.40 11.33 -1.13
C LEU A 243 14.71 10.14 -2.06
N PHE A 244 14.50 10.33 -3.35
CA PHE A 244 14.73 9.36 -4.43
C PHE A 244 15.69 9.94 -5.48
#